data_AF-A0A0D6XRK7-F1
#
_entry.id   AF-A0A0D6XRK7-F1
#
_cell.length_a   1.000
_cell.length_b   1.000
_cell.length_c   1.000
_cell.angle_alpha   90.00
_cell.angle_beta   90.00
_cell.angle_gamma   90.00
#
_symmetry.space_group_name_H-M   'P 1'
#
loop_
_entity.id
_entity.type
_entity.pdbx_description
1 polymer ?
#
loop_
_entity_poly.entity_id
_entity_poly.type
_entity_poly.pdbx_seq_one_letter_code
_entity_poly.pdbx_strand_id
1 'polypeptide(L)'
;MKLKSYKKVIGARTIKTGLATFLTALFCLSLNLNPIFAILSAVVTIEPTVKASIHKGYKRLPATVMGAFIAVVCTYFFGDDSAIAYGLTATLTIILCIKFNLHPGILVATLTALAMIPDIHEDYIFNIVSRLLTAIIGLVTAGLVNFMVLPPKYYEQIEALIESSERQIYFLFDERMKELLIGKFQSDKSDMLVEKLHSCNTRIEELLGYQRDELKYHKAKNRSDEWMRLRKLTNRAHENRLLLTHLSNIIYLPQDAMMVFTDHEKEAIISISQRIDQIFQCGTFKPERKAASTLKNSVKCLNEFDTNQIKSHTIYEILLIYRILLLRYRVK
;
A
#
# COMPACT_ATOMS: atom_id res chain seq x y z
N MET A 1 -32.16 -7.76 5.82
CA MET A 1 -31.43 -6.51 5.49
C MET A 1 -30.26 -6.16 6.44
N LYS A 2 -30.05 -6.85 7.58
CA LYS A 2 -28.96 -6.56 8.54
C LYS A 2 -27.58 -7.19 8.22
N LEU A 3 -27.51 -8.20 7.35
CA LEU A 3 -26.25 -8.91 7.02
C LEU A 3 -25.27 -8.14 6.12
N LYS A 4 -25.74 -7.11 5.38
CA LYS A 4 -24.89 -6.36 4.43
C LYS A 4 -24.00 -5.32 5.13
N SER A 5 -24.37 -4.88 6.34
CA SER A 5 -23.62 -3.88 7.13
C SER A 5 -22.41 -4.49 7.87
N TYR A 6 -22.54 -5.71 8.41
CA TYR A 6 -21.45 -6.39 9.13
C TYR A 6 -20.25 -6.76 8.23
N LYS A 7 -20.49 -7.03 6.94
CA LYS A 7 -19.42 -7.27 5.95
C LYS A 7 -18.48 -6.07 5.75
N LYS A 8 -18.90 -4.85 6.11
CA LYS A 8 -18.08 -3.64 5.99
C LYS A 8 -17.16 -3.44 7.20
N VAL A 9 -17.48 -4.04 8.35
CA VAL A 9 -16.71 -3.93 9.60
C VAL A 9 -15.76 -5.12 9.79
N ILE A 10 -16.17 -6.33 9.40
CA ILE A 10 -15.36 -7.54 9.55
C ILE A 10 -14.61 -7.81 8.25
N GLY A 11 -13.40 -7.25 8.15
CA GLY A 11 -12.49 -7.51 7.03
C GLY A 11 -11.99 -8.97 7.02
N ALA A 12 -11.59 -9.46 5.84
CA ALA A 12 -11.06 -10.83 5.69
C ALA A 12 -9.88 -11.11 6.63
N ARG A 13 -9.01 -10.11 6.88
CA ARG A 13 -7.91 -10.20 7.85
C ARG A 13 -8.42 -10.48 9.27
N THR A 14 -9.47 -9.81 9.71
CA THR A 14 -10.06 -10.00 11.05
C THR A 14 -10.57 -11.42 11.23
N ILE A 15 -11.23 -11.97 10.20
CA ILE A 15 -11.72 -13.36 10.20
C ILE A 15 -10.56 -14.34 10.30
N LYS A 16 -9.52 -14.18 9.46
CA LYS A 16 -8.32 -15.04 9.50
C LYS A 16 -7.62 -14.95 10.85
N THR A 17 -7.52 -13.75 11.42
CA THR A 17 -6.89 -13.53 12.72
C THR A 17 -7.68 -14.25 13.82
N GLY A 18 -8.99 -14.06 13.89
CA GLY A 18 -9.85 -14.74 14.87
C GLY A 18 -9.84 -16.27 14.75
N LEU A 19 -9.80 -16.79 13.53
CA LEU A 19 -9.67 -18.23 13.30
C LEU A 19 -8.28 -18.75 13.70
N ALA A 20 -7.21 -18.02 13.37
CA ALA A 20 -5.85 -18.37 13.80
C ALA A 20 -5.75 -18.39 15.33
N THR A 21 -6.29 -17.39 16.03
CA THR A 21 -6.29 -17.38 17.49
C THR A 21 -7.07 -18.54 18.09
N PHE A 22 -8.24 -18.84 17.54
CA PHE A 22 -9.07 -19.97 17.99
C PHE A 22 -8.33 -21.30 17.84
N LEU A 23 -7.79 -21.58 16.65
CA LEU A 23 -7.05 -22.82 16.39
C LEU A 23 -5.77 -22.91 17.23
N THR A 24 -5.04 -21.80 17.39
CA THR A 24 -3.83 -21.76 18.22
C THR A 24 -4.14 -22.09 19.68
N ALA A 25 -5.21 -21.49 20.22
CA ALA A 25 -5.65 -21.76 21.58
C ALA A 25 -6.04 -23.23 21.74
N LEU A 26 -6.81 -23.78 20.79
CA LEU A 26 -7.22 -25.18 20.79
C LEU A 26 -6.00 -26.12 20.83
N PHE A 27 -5.00 -25.91 19.97
CA PHE A 27 -3.78 -26.71 19.98
C PHE A 27 -2.99 -26.60 21.28
N CYS A 28 -2.86 -25.41 21.85
CA CYS A 28 -2.13 -25.22 23.10
C CYS A 28 -2.83 -25.88 24.29
N LEU A 29 -4.15 -25.74 24.39
CA LEU A 29 -4.95 -26.37 25.45
C LEU A 29 -4.89 -27.90 25.35
N SER A 30 -4.91 -28.47 24.15
CA SER A 30 -4.73 -29.92 23.96
C SER A 30 -3.35 -30.44 24.38
N LEU A 31 -2.33 -29.57 24.41
CA LEU A 31 -0.97 -29.89 24.83
C LEU A 31 -0.67 -29.49 26.28
N ASN A 32 -1.68 -29.03 27.04
CA ASN A 32 -1.52 -28.46 28.39
C ASN A 32 -0.52 -27.30 28.47
N LEU A 33 -0.39 -26.50 27.40
CA LEU A 33 0.47 -25.32 27.33
C LEU A 33 -0.35 -24.05 27.56
N ASN A 34 0.25 -23.03 28.18
CA ASN A 34 -0.40 -21.72 28.33
C ASN A 34 -0.61 -21.08 26.93
N PRO A 35 -1.87 -20.85 26.51
CA PRO A 35 -2.17 -20.41 25.15
C PRO A 35 -1.87 -18.93 24.90
N ILE A 36 -1.72 -18.09 25.94
CA ILE A 36 -1.65 -16.62 25.81
C ILE A 36 -0.53 -16.19 24.85
N PHE A 37 0.68 -16.74 25.04
CA PHE A 37 1.85 -16.38 24.22
C PHE A 37 1.76 -16.96 22.81
N ALA A 38 1.16 -18.14 22.64
CA ALA A 38 0.92 -18.72 21.34
C ALA A 38 -0.10 -17.89 20.55
N ILE A 39 -1.20 -17.47 21.19
CA ILE A 39 -2.21 -16.59 20.60
C ILE A 39 -1.59 -15.25 20.22
N LEU A 40 -0.83 -14.62 21.12
CA LEU A 40 -0.08 -13.40 20.82
C LEU A 40 0.86 -13.64 19.63
N SER A 41 1.44 -14.84 19.54
CA SER A 41 2.23 -15.27 18.38
C SER A 41 1.45 -15.36 17.09
N ALA A 42 0.28 -15.98 17.09
CA ALA A 42 -0.56 -16.08 15.92
C ALA A 42 -1.04 -14.69 15.44
N VAL A 43 -1.54 -13.84 16.34
CA VAL A 43 -2.11 -12.52 16.00
C VAL A 43 -1.12 -11.64 15.24
N VAL A 44 0.09 -11.50 15.78
CA VAL A 44 1.10 -10.59 15.19
C VAL A 44 1.83 -11.21 14.00
N THR A 45 1.63 -12.51 13.72
CA THR A 45 2.16 -13.21 12.55
C THR A 45 1.23 -13.10 11.35
N ILE A 46 -0.09 -12.93 11.56
CA ILE A 46 -1.07 -12.83 10.48
C ILE A 46 -0.86 -11.53 9.67
N GLU A 47 -0.41 -11.71 8.43
CA GLU A 47 -0.21 -10.64 7.45
C GLU A 47 -1.21 -10.70 6.29
N PRO A 48 -1.32 -9.62 5.48
CA PRO A 48 -2.17 -9.61 4.28
C PRO A 48 -1.81 -10.67 3.24
N THR A 49 -0.57 -11.19 3.26
CA THR A 49 -0.11 -12.26 2.37
C THR A 49 0.60 -13.38 3.12
N VAL A 50 0.55 -14.58 2.55
CA VAL A 50 1.23 -15.78 3.09
C VAL A 50 2.73 -15.55 3.16
N LYS A 51 3.32 -15.01 2.08
CA LYS A 51 4.74 -14.68 2.00
C LYS A 51 5.19 -13.76 3.13
N ALA A 52 4.44 -12.69 3.40
CA ALA A 52 4.77 -11.75 4.46
C ALA A 52 4.69 -12.42 5.85
N SER A 53 3.69 -13.28 6.06
CA SER A 53 3.54 -14.03 7.31
C SER A 53 4.73 -14.96 7.56
N ILE A 54 5.16 -15.71 6.53
CA ILE A 54 6.33 -16.61 6.62
C ILE A 54 7.61 -15.81 6.86
N HIS A 55 7.82 -14.72 6.13
CA HIS A 55 9.01 -13.89 6.28
C HIS A 55 9.11 -13.28 7.68
N LYS A 56 8.01 -12.74 8.21
CA LYS A 56 7.95 -12.23 9.59
C LYS A 56 8.21 -13.33 10.61
N GLY A 57 7.59 -14.49 10.42
CA GLY A 57 7.81 -15.66 11.26
C GLY A 57 9.28 -16.09 11.37
N TYR A 58 9.95 -16.19 10.22
CA TYR A 58 11.35 -16.58 10.14
C TYR A 58 12.28 -15.59 10.86
N LYS A 59 12.00 -14.28 10.75
CA LYS A 59 12.76 -13.24 11.47
C LYS A 59 12.44 -13.18 12.96
N ARG A 60 11.26 -13.66 13.34
CA ARG A 60 10.78 -13.58 14.72
C ARG A 60 11.33 -14.68 15.62
N LEU A 61 11.41 -15.92 15.14
CA LEU A 61 11.94 -17.03 15.94
C LEU A 61 13.30 -16.72 16.57
N PRO A 62 14.34 -16.28 15.82
CA PRO A 62 15.62 -15.94 16.41
C PRO A 62 15.53 -14.71 17.34
N ALA A 63 14.66 -13.75 17.04
CA ALA A 63 14.47 -12.58 17.89
C ALA A 63 13.89 -12.97 19.27
N THR A 64 12.89 -13.85 19.30
CA THR A 64 12.29 -14.35 20.55
C THR A 64 13.31 -15.13 21.37
N VAL A 65 14.11 -15.99 20.73
CA VAL A 65 15.18 -16.74 21.41
C VAL A 65 16.21 -15.80 22.03
N MET A 66 16.62 -14.76 21.30
CA MET A 66 17.53 -13.76 21.82
C MET A 66 16.93 -12.98 23.00
N GLY A 67 15.67 -12.55 22.89
CA GLY A 67 14.98 -11.85 23.97
C GLY A 67 14.89 -12.71 25.24
N ALA A 68 14.51 -13.99 25.10
CA ALA A 68 14.47 -14.94 26.21
C ALA A 68 15.85 -15.13 26.85
N PHE A 69 16.90 -15.27 26.05
CA PHE A 69 18.28 -15.40 26.54
C PHE A 69 18.72 -14.16 27.33
N ILE A 70 18.45 -12.96 26.81
CA ILE A 70 18.80 -11.69 27.49
C ILE A 70 18.03 -11.55 28.80
N ALA A 71 16.74 -11.91 28.82
CA ALA A 71 15.94 -11.89 30.04
C ALA A 71 16.54 -12.78 31.14
N VAL A 72 16.96 -14.00 30.79
CA VAL A 72 17.61 -14.93 31.74
C VAL A 72 18.91 -14.34 32.28
N VAL A 73 19.77 -13.80 31.41
CA VAL A 73 21.04 -13.19 31.82
C VAL A 73 20.81 -11.98 32.72
N CYS A 74 19.92 -11.05 32.35
CA CYS A 74 19.65 -9.86 33.14
C CYS A 74 18.99 -10.19 34.48
N THR A 75 18.06 -11.14 34.52
CA THR A 75 17.41 -11.59 35.76
C THR A 75 18.42 -12.25 36.70
N TYR A 76 19.35 -13.06 36.16
CA TYR A 76 20.41 -13.70 36.95
C TYR A 76 21.33 -12.68 37.63
N PHE A 77 21.68 -11.57 36.96
CA PHE A 77 22.59 -10.56 37.52
C PHE A 77 21.92 -9.52 38.43
N PHE A 78 20.68 -9.11 38.13
CA PHE A 78 20.03 -7.97 38.79
C PHE A 78 18.85 -8.35 39.67
N GLY A 79 18.42 -9.62 39.65
CA GLY A 79 17.17 -10.06 40.25
C GLY A 79 15.94 -9.68 39.42
N ASP A 80 14.84 -10.37 39.69
CA ASP A 80 13.54 -10.24 39.04
C ASP A 80 12.72 -9.04 39.53
N ASP A 81 12.96 -8.57 40.76
CA ASP A 81 12.28 -7.43 41.38
C ASP A 81 12.91 -6.06 41.05
N SER A 82 13.97 -6.03 40.23
CA SER A 82 14.71 -4.81 39.93
C SER A 82 14.21 -4.13 38.65
N ALA A 83 13.81 -2.85 38.75
CA ALA A 83 13.46 -2.04 37.58
C ALA A 83 14.61 -1.94 36.55
N ILE A 84 15.85 -2.07 37.02
CA ILE A 84 17.06 -2.07 36.18
C ILE A 84 17.08 -3.32 35.28
N ALA A 85 16.63 -4.47 35.78
CA ALA A 85 16.55 -5.70 35.01
C ALA A 85 15.60 -5.56 33.82
N TYR A 86 14.41 -4.96 34.02
CA TYR A 86 13.46 -4.69 32.93
C TYR A 86 14.02 -3.72 31.89
N GLY A 87 14.60 -2.59 32.34
CA GLY A 87 15.13 -1.56 31.45
C GLY A 87 16.31 -2.04 30.60
N LEU A 88 17.25 -2.77 31.20
CA LEU A 88 18.38 -3.36 30.49
C LEU A 88 17.93 -4.47 29.54
N THR A 89 17.05 -5.38 29.99
CA THR A 89 16.53 -6.47 29.15
C THR A 89 15.89 -5.92 27.89
N ALA A 90 15.00 -4.93 28.02
CA ALA A 90 14.35 -4.31 26.86
C ALA A 90 15.37 -3.66 25.92
N THR A 91 16.25 -2.82 26.48
CA THR A 91 17.22 -2.04 25.70
C THR A 91 18.19 -2.94 24.93
N LEU A 92 18.76 -3.95 25.60
CA LEU A 92 19.68 -4.91 24.99
C LEU A 92 18.98 -5.77 23.94
N THR A 93 17.74 -6.20 24.20
CA THR A 93 16.95 -6.95 23.22
C THR A 93 16.73 -6.14 21.95
N ILE A 94 16.34 -4.86 22.08
CA ILE A 94 16.13 -3.96 20.94
C ILE A 94 17.43 -3.77 20.15
N ILE A 95 18.53 -3.42 20.82
CA ILE A 95 19.83 -3.17 20.17
C ILE A 95 20.30 -4.41 19.40
N LEU A 96 20.23 -5.59 20.02
CA LEU A 96 20.67 -6.82 19.40
C LEU A 96 19.77 -7.21 18.23
N CYS A 97 18.44 -7.11 18.37
CA CYS A 97 17.53 -7.37 17.25
C CYS A 97 17.75 -6.42 16.07
N ILE A 98 18.08 -5.15 16.31
CA ILE A 98 18.48 -4.21 15.24
C ILE A 98 19.80 -4.66 14.59
N LYS A 99 20.82 -4.99 15.40
CA LYS A 99 22.13 -5.45 14.92
C LYS A 99 22.04 -6.68 14.00
N PHE A 100 21.12 -7.60 14.29
CA PHE A 100 20.90 -8.81 13.49
C PHE A 100 19.84 -8.65 12.38
N ASN A 101 19.36 -7.43 12.09
CA ASN A 101 18.32 -7.15 11.10
C ASN A 101 17.04 -7.99 11.33
N LEU A 102 16.58 -8.06 12.58
CA LEU A 102 15.38 -8.77 13.03
C LEU A 102 14.22 -7.81 13.34
N HIS A 103 14.14 -6.68 12.63
CA HIS A 103 13.15 -5.62 12.86
C HIS A 103 11.71 -6.09 13.07
N PRO A 104 11.17 -7.04 12.27
CA PRO A 104 9.78 -7.49 12.44
C PRO A 104 9.52 -8.21 13.78
N GLY A 105 10.57 -8.72 14.43
CA GLY A 105 10.49 -9.46 15.68
C GLY A 105 10.73 -8.62 16.93
N ILE A 106 11.24 -7.39 16.83
CA ILE A 106 11.68 -6.56 17.98
C ILE A 106 10.59 -6.44 19.05
N LEU A 107 9.39 -6.00 18.64
CA LEU A 107 8.29 -5.72 19.57
C LEU A 107 7.91 -6.97 20.36
N VAL A 108 7.74 -8.09 19.66
CA VAL A 108 7.38 -9.35 20.31
C VAL A 108 8.53 -9.85 21.18
N ALA A 109 9.75 -9.88 20.66
CA ALA A 109 10.91 -10.36 21.39
C ALA A 109 11.08 -9.60 22.71
N THR A 110 10.88 -8.29 22.69
CA THR A 110 10.91 -7.43 23.88
C THR A 110 9.78 -7.77 24.84
N LEU A 111 8.53 -7.88 24.37
CA LEU A 111 7.40 -8.27 25.21
C LEU A 111 7.58 -9.66 25.83
N THR A 112 8.06 -10.63 25.07
CA THR A 112 8.32 -11.99 25.56
C THR A 112 9.46 -12.00 26.57
N ALA A 113 10.55 -11.26 26.32
CA ALA A 113 11.66 -11.13 27.26
C ALA A 113 11.19 -10.55 28.61
N LEU A 114 10.43 -9.45 28.57
CA LEU A 114 9.93 -8.80 29.79
C LEU A 114 8.91 -9.66 30.55
N ALA A 115 8.03 -10.35 29.81
CA ALA A 115 7.04 -11.24 30.42
C ALA A 115 7.65 -12.52 31.00
N MET A 116 8.89 -12.85 30.67
CA MET A 116 9.60 -13.98 31.29
C MET A 116 10.19 -13.62 32.65
N ILE A 117 10.56 -12.35 32.90
CA ILE A 117 11.27 -11.94 34.12
C ILE A 117 10.61 -12.45 35.42
N PRO A 118 9.28 -12.31 35.62
CA PRO A 118 8.62 -12.80 36.85
C PRO A 118 8.55 -14.33 36.97
N ASP A 119 8.49 -15.05 35.83
CA ASP A 119 8.22 -16.48 35.76
C ASP A 119 9.51 -17.34 35.75
N ILE A 120 10.70 -16.71 35.73
CA ILE A 120 11.98 -17.38 35.46
C ILE A 120 12.46 -18.32 36.59
N HIS A 121 11.90 -18.23 37.79
CA HIS A 121 12.35 -19.00 38.97
C HIS A 121 12.13 -20.51 38.88
N GLU A 122 11.21 -20.97 38.03
CA GLU A 122 11.04 -22.39 37.75
C GLU A 122 11.81 -22.77 36.47
N ASP A 123 12.69 -23.78 36.58
CA ASP A 123 13.45 -24.42 35.50
C ASP A 123 13.67 -23.56 34.23
N TYR A 124 14.75 -22.76 34.22
CA TYR A 124 15.13 -21.88 33.11
C TYR A 124 14.99 -22.53 31.72
N ILE A 125 15.42 -23.79 31.59
CA ILE A 125 15.37 -24.53 30.33
C ILE A 125 13.91 -24.83 29.93
N PHE A 126 13.08 -25.25 30.88
CA PHE A 126 11.67 -25.56 30.62
C PHE A 126 10.93 -24.31 30.13
N ASN A 127 11.17 -23.16 30.77
CA ASN A 127 10.57 -21.89 30.38
C ASN A 127 10.99 -21.45 28.98
N ILE A 128 12.28 -21.50 28.63
CA ILE A 128 12.76 -21.16 27.29
C ILE A 128 12.15 -22.09 26.23
N VAL A 129 12.13 -23.40 26.49
CA VAL A 129 11.58 -24.39 25.55
C VAL A 129 10.09 -24.20 25.36
N SER A 130 9.33 -23.99 26.45
CA SER A 130 7.89 -23.74 26.42
C SER A 130 7.56 -22.47 25.63
N ARG A 131 8.34 -21.40 25.81
CA ARG A 131 8.18 -20.13 25.07
C ARG A 131 8.52 -20.26 23.59
N LEU A 132 9.56 -21.03 23.25
CA LEU A 132 9.89 -21.30 21.85
C LEU A 132 8.81 -22.16 21.19
N LEU A 133 8.32 -23.20 21.88
CA LEU A 133 7.29 -24.09 21.36
C LEU A 133 5.97 -23.34 21.11
N THR A 134 5.51 -22.53 22.07
CA THR A 134 4.30 -21.71 21.92
C THR A 134 4.45 -20.67 20.79
N ALA A 135 5.64 -20.06 20.65
CA ALA A 135 5.91 -19.16 19.53
C ALA A 135 5.84 -19.87 18.16
N ILE A 136 6.40 -21.08 18.06
CA ILE A 136 6.35 -21.92 16.85
C ILE A 136 4.91 -22.34 16.54
N ILE A 137 4.14 -22.81 17.53
CA ILE A 137 2.74 -23.19 17.35
C ILE A 137 1.95 -22.01 16.79
N GLY A 138 2.07 -20.82 17.39
CA GLY A 138 1.38 -19.62 16.90
C GLY A 138 1.81 -19.21 15.48
N LEU A 139 3.09 -19.36 15.14
CA LEU A 139 3.60 -19.08 13.80
C LEU A 139 3.05 -20.07 12.76
N VAL A 140 3.13 -21.37 13.04
CA VAL A 140 2.70 -22.43 12.12
C VAL A 140 1.19 -22.34 11.88
N THR A 141 0.41 -22.19 12.94
CA THR A 141 -1.05 -22.06 12.86
C THR A 141 -1.48 -20.81 12.10
N ALA A 142 -0.87 -19.65 12.36
CA ALA A 142 -1.14 -18.42 11.62
C ALA A 142 -0.77 -18.55 10.13
N GLY A 143 0.39 -19.13 9.82
CA GLY A 143 0.81 -19.39 8.45
C GLY A 143 -0.17 -20.32 7.72
N LEU A 144 -0.59 -21.39 8.38
CA LEU A 144 -1.54 -22.36 7.83
C LEU A 144 -2.92 -21.73 7.60
N VAL A 145 -3.42 -20.96 8.56
CA VAL A 145 -4.69 -20.24 8.41
C VAL A 145 -4.60 -19.21 7.29
N ASN A 146 -3.51 -18.46 7.18
CA ASN A 146 -3.38 -17.48 6.10
C ASN A 146 -3.37 -18.14 4.71
N PHE A 147 -2.75 -19.33 4.61
CA PHE A 147 -2.71 -20.13 3.40
C PHE A 147 -4.07 -20.78 3.09
N MET A 148 -4.76 -21.37 4.06
CA MET A 148 -5.99 -22.15 3.80
C MET A 148 -7.25 -21.27 3.71
N VAL A 149 -7.30 -20.15 4.43
CA VAL A 149 -8.55 -19.44 4.65
C VAL A 149 -8.61 -18.22 3.75
N LEU A 150 -9.58 -18.22 2.84
CA LEU A 150 -10.02 -17.08 2.01
C LEU A 150 -8.85 -16.31 1.35
N PRO A 151 -8.38 -16.74 0.15
CA PRO A 151 -7.46 -15.91 -0.62
C PRO A 151 -8.11 -14.53 -0.83
N PRO A 152 -7.44 -13.44 -0.45
CA PRO A 152 -8.00 -12.11 -0.54
C PRO A 152 -8.36 -11.79 -2.00
N LYS A 153 -9.60 -11.35 -2.23
CA LYS A 153 -10.07 -10.94 -3.57
C LYS A 153 -9.55 -9.54 -3.89
N TYR A 154 -8.26 -9.43 -4.22
CA TYR A 154 -7.66 -8.13 -4.55
C TYR A 154 -8.04 -7.63 -5.94
N TYR A 155 -8.26 -8.51 -6.94
CA TYR A 155 -8.57 -8.09 -8.30
C TYR A 155 -9.75 -7.12 -8.41
N GLU A 156 -10.91 -7.49 -7.85
CA GLU A 156 -12.12 -6.66 -7.91
C GLU A 156 -11.93 -5.32 -7.18
N GLN A 157 -11.15 -5.33 -6.08
CA GLN A 157 -10.84 -4.10 -5.34
C GLN A 157 -9.91 -3.20 -6.14
N ILE A 158 -8.87 -3.76 -6.75
CA ILE A 158 -7.92 -3.03 -7.60
C ILE A 158 -8.64 -2.45 -8.81
N GLU A 159 -9.47 -3.25 -9.48
CA GLU A 159 -10.23 -2.86 -10.66
C GLU A 159 -11.18 -1.70 -10.34
N ALA A 160 -11.96 -1.81 -9.25
CA ALA A 160 -12.83 -0.73 -8.80
C ALA A 160 -12.06 0.56 -8.42
N LEU A 161 -10.90 0.44 -7.76
CA LEU A 161 -10.06 1.59 -7.42
C LEU A 161 -9.44 2.24 -8.66
N ILE A 162 -8.97 1.46 -9.62
CA ILE A 162 -8.44 1.95 -10.90
C ILE A 162 -9.52 2.71 -11.66
N GLU A 163 -10.73 2.15 -11.80
CA GLU A 163 -11.85 2.81 -12.48
C GLU A 163 -12.32 4.08 -11.76
N SER A 164 -12.27 4.08 -10.43
CA SER A 164 -12.58 5.28 -9.64
C SER A 164 -11.52 6.36 -9.81
N SER A 165 -10.24 5.97 -9.84
CA SER A 165 -9.11 6.87 -10.05
C SER A 165 -9.14 7.48 -11.45
N GLU A 166 -9.41 6.69 -12.49
CA GLU A 166 -9.55 7.17 -13.89
C GLU A 166 -10.59 8.27 -14.00
N ARG A 167 -11.78 8.06 -13.42
CA ARG A 167 -12.85 9.07 -13.41
C ARG A 167 -12.41 10.36 -12.72
N GLN A 168 -11.77 10.23 -11.56
CA GLN A 168 -11.32 11.38 -10.78
C GLN A 168 -10.21 12.15 -11.50
N ILE A 169 -9.29 11.47 -12.21
CA ILE A 169 -8.26 12.11 -13.04
C ILE A 169 -8.91 12.92 -14.17
N TYR A 170 -9.88 12.36 -14.89
CA TYR A 170 -10.53 13.07 -16.00
C TYR A 170 -11.34 14.28 -15.52
N PHE A 171 -12.08 14.11 -14.43
CA PHE A 171 -12.81 15.21 -13.79
C PHE A 171 -11.87 16.32 -13.30
N LEU A 172 -10.78 15.95 -12.61
CA LEU A 172 -9.82 16.92 -12.10
C LEU A 172 -9.08 17.64 -13.23
N PHE A 173 -8.76 16.93 -14.31
CA PHE A 173 -8.20 17.54 -15.52
C PHE A 173 -9.15 18.62 -16.05
N ASP A 174 -10.44 18.32 -16.20
CA ASP A 174 -11.42 19.27 -16.72
C ASP A 174 -11.62 20.49 -15.82
N GLU A 175 -11.76 20.27 -14.52
CA GLU A 175 -11.83 21.36 -13.54
C GLU A 175 -10.56 22.22 -13.59
N ARG A 176 -9.39 21.59 -13.70
CA ARG A 176 -8.13 22.34 -13.76
C ARG A 176 -8.01 23.17 -15.03
N MET A 177 -8.45 22.66 -16.18
CA MET A 177 -8.48 23.45 -17.41
C MET A 177 -9.35 24.69 -17.25
N LYS A 178 -10.55 24.57 -16.66
CA LYS A 178 -11.44 25.72 -16.40
C LYS A 178 -10.77 26.77 -15.51
N GLU A 179 -10.10 26.33 -14.44
CA GLU A 179 -9.37 27.24 -13.54
C GLU A 179 -8.28 28.04 -14.26
N LEU A 180 -7.47 27.37 -15.10
CA LEU A 180 -6.42 28.03 -15.87
C LEU A 180 -6.97 29.05 -16.86
N LEU A 181 -8.11 28.75 -17.49
CA LEU A 181 -8.75 29.63 -18.47
C LEU A 181 -9.30 30.93 -17.86
N ILE A 182 -9.66 30.90 -16.57
CA ILE A 182 -10.10 32.09 -15.81
C ILE A 182 -8.93 32.77 -15.05
N GLY A 183 -7.70 32.32 -15.26
CA GLY A 183 -6.51 32.89 -14.62
C GLY A 183 -6.28 32.46 -13.16
N LYS A 184 -6.94 31.39 -12.71
CA LYS A 184 -6.75 30.84 -11.37
C LYS A 184 -5.63 29.80 -11.36
N PHE A 185 -4.39 30.26 -11.17
CA PHE A 185 -3.20 29.40 -11.21
C PHE A 185 -2.91 28.64 -9.92
N GLN A 186 -3.48 29.04 -8.78
CA GLN A 186 -3.38 28.35 -7.49
C GLN A 186 -4.78 27.92 -7.01
N SER A 187 -4.94 26.69 -6.51
CA SER A 187 -6.25 26.18 -6.09
C SER A 187 -6.15 25.06 -5.06
N ASP A 188 -6.48 25.39 -3.80
CA ASP A 188 -6.57 24.43 -2.70
C ASP A 188 -7.51 23.25 -3.00
N LYS A 189 -8.57 23.49 -3.80
CA LYS A 189 -9.50 22.44 -4.25
C LYS A 189 -8.78 21.42 -5.14
N SER A 190 -8.01 21.90 -6.11
CA SER A 190 -7.27 21.04 -7.05
C SER A 190 -6.14 20.31 -6.34
N ASP A 191 -5.47 20.97 -5.39
CA ASP A 191 -4.41 20.40 -4.55
C ASP A 191 -4.94 19.24 -3.69
N MET A 192 -6.05 19.46 -2.97
CA MET A 192 -6.69 18.40 -2.17
C MET A 192 -7.12 17.20 -3.04
N LEU A 193 -7.63 17.44 -4.25
CA LEU A 193 -8.08 16.38 -5.15
C LEU A 193 -6.89 15.58 -5.71
N VAL A 194 -5.78 16.23 -6.06
CA VAL A 194 -4.59 15.53 -6.55
C VAL A 194 -3.91 14.72 -5.44
N GLU A 195 -3.87 15.22 -4.20
CA GLU A 195 -3.37 14.46 -3.04
C GLU A 195 -4.20 13.20 -2.75
N LYS A 196 -5.54 13.29 -2.85
CA LYS A 196 -6.43 12.13 -2.74
C LYS A 196 -6.15 11.10 -3.83
N LEU A 197 -5.88 11.54 -5.06
CA LEU A 197 -5.50 10.67 -6.18
C LEU A 197 -4.15 9.99 -5.94
N HIS A 198 -3.14 10.71 -5.43
CA HIS A 198 -1.85 10.13 -5.05
C HIS A 198 -2.02 9.04 -3.98
N SER A 199 -2.79 9.34 -2.94
CA SER A 199 -3.11 8.36 -1.87
C SER A 199 -3.82 7.12 -2.42
N CYS A 200 -4.77 7.31 -3.33
CA CYS A 200 -5.46 6.22 -4.02
C CYS A 200 -4.49 5.37 -4.86
N ASN A 201 -3.56 6.01 -5.58
CA ASN A 201 -2.56 5.32 -6.39
C ASN A 201 -1.59 4.50 -5.54
N THR A 202 -1.11 5.04 -4.41
CA THR A 202 -0.29 4.27 -3.43
C THR A 202 -1.05 3.03 -2.96
N ARG A 203 -2.35 3.16 -2.66
CA ARG A 203 -3.17 2.03 -2.26
C ARG A 203 -3.32 0.97 -3.36
N ILE A 204 -3.46 1.38 -4.62
CA ILE A 204 -3.51 0.46 -5.78
C ILE A 204 -2.18 -0.30 -5.90
N GLU A 205 -1.03 0.39 -5.77
CA GLU A 205 0.30 -0.23 -5.84
C GLU A 205 0.52 -1.25 -4.73
N GLU A 206 0.10 -0.95 -3.50
CA GLU A 206 0.12 -1.91 -2.38
C GLU A 206 -0.67 -3.18 -2.69
N LEU A 207 -1.92 -3.03 -3.15
CA LEU A 207 -2.79 -4.16 -3.44
C LEU A 207 -2.28 -5.00 -4.62
N LEU A 208 -1.72 -4.37 -5.65
CA LEU A 208 -1.03 -5.05 -6.75
C LEU A 208 0.17 -5.85 -6.23
N GLY A 209 0.93 -5.30 -5.27
CA GLY A 209 2.02 -5.98 -4.57
C GLY A 209 1.54 -7.22 -3.83
N TYR A 210 0.46 -7.09 -3.05
CA TYR A 210 -0.14 -8.23 -2.35
C TYR A 210 -0.62 -9.32 -3.30
N GLN A 211 -1.34 -8.95 -4.37
CA GLN A 211 -1.80 -9.91 -5.38
C GLN A 211 -0.63 -10.64 -6.07
N ARG A 212 0.45 -9.91 -6.37
CA ARG A 212 1.66 -10.50 -6.96
C ARG A 212 2.32 -11.51 -6.03
N ASP A 213 2.37 -11.23 -4.74
CA ASP A 213 2.93 -12.15 -3.76
C ASP A 213 2.04 -13.38 -3.57
N GLU A 214 0.72 -13.24 -3.57
CA GLU A 214 -0.21 -14.38 -3.49
C GLU A 214 -0.08 -15.34 -4.69
N LEU A 215 0.08 -14.82 -5.92
CA LEU A 215 0.28 -15.64 -7.13
C LEU A 215 1.57 -16.47 -7.11
N LYS A 216 2.55 -16.13 -6.26
CA LYS A 216 3.78 -16.93 -6.12
C LYS A 216 3.54 -18.19 -5.29
N TYR A 217 2.61 -18.16 -4.33
CA TYR A 217 2.40 -19.23 -3.35
C TYR A 217 1.14 -20.06 -3.61
N HIS A 218 0.09 -19.48 -4.19
CA HIS A 218 -1.09 -20.22 -4.61
C HIS A 218 -0.92 -20.78 -6.03
N LYS A 219 -0.78 -22.11 -6.15
CA LYS A 219 -0.83 -22.81 -7.45
C LYS A 219 -2.27 -22.74 -8.01
N ALA A 220 -2.60 -21.66 -8.70
CA ALA A 220 -3.85 -21.56 -9.45
C ALA A 220 -3.83 -22.53 -10.64
N LYS A 221 -4.96 -23.18 -10.93
CA LYS A 221 -5.15 -24.08 -12.07
C LYS A 221 -4.88 -23.37 -13.42
N ASN A 222 -5.15 -22.06 -13.49
CA ASN A 222 -4.94 -21.20 -14.66
C ASN A 222 -3.93 -20.08 -14.36
N ARG A 223 -2.71 -20.46 -13.96
CA ARG A 223 -1.67 -19.49 -13.57
C ARG A 223 -1.36 -18.47 -14.67
N SER A 224 -1.29 -18.87 -15.94
CA SER A 224 -1.03 -17.96 -17.07
C SER A 224 -2.03 -16.81 -17.14
N ASP A 225 -3.31 -17.13 -17.01
CA ASP A 225 -4.42 -16.18 -17.20
C ASP A 225 -4.47 -15.19 -16.03
N GLU A 226 -4.22 -15.67 -14.82
CA GLU A 226 -4.09 -14.87 -13.61
C GLU A 226 -2.92 -13.87 -13.71
N TRP A 227 -1.73 -14.33 -14.16
CA TRP A 227 -0.59 -13.45 -14.42
C TRP A 227 -0.89 -12.43 -15.53
N MET A 228 -1.61 -12.82 -16.58
CA MET A 228 -2.04 -11.92 -17.63
C MET A 228 -3.02 -10.86 -17.10
N ARG A 229 -4.00 -11.24 -16.27
CA ARG A 229 -4.95 -10.32 -15.63
C ARG A 229 -4.21 -9.32 -14.74
N LEU A 230 -3.29 -9.79 -13.89
CA LEU A 230 -2.46 -8.92 -13.05
C LEU A 230 -1.61 -7.95 -13.88
N ARG A 231 -1.02 -8.42 -14.99
CA ARG A 231 -0.24 -7.57 -15.90
C ARG A 231 -1.10 -6.47 -16.54
N LYS A 232 -2.31 -6.80 -16.97
CA LYS A 232 -3.27 -5.81 -17.52
C LYS A 232 -3.59 -4.73 -16.48
N LEU A 233 -3.90 -5.11 -15.24
CA LEU A 233 -4.18 -4.14 -14.16
C LEU A 233 -2.95 -3.31 -13.80
N THR A 234 -1.77 -3.93 -13.76
CA THR A 234 -0.50 -3.23 -13.50
C THR A 234 -0.24 -2.17 -14.57
N ASN A 235 -0.46 -2.50 -15.85
CA ASN A 235 -0.31 -1.55 -16.95
C ASN A 235 -1.31 -0.39 -16.84
N ARG A 236 -2.60 -0.67 -16.58
CA ARG A 236 -3.61 0.39 -16.36
C ARG A 236 -3.24 1.32 -15.21
N ALA A 237 -2.81 0.76 -14.07
CA ALA A 237 -2.37 1.54 -12.92
C ALA A 237 -1.14 2.40 -13.26
N HIS A 238 -0.17 1.85 -14.00
CA HIS A 238 1.01 2.60 -14.43
C HIS A 238 0.65 3.77 -15.36
N GLU A 239 -0.24 3.56 -16.32
CA GLU A 239 -0.71 4.63 -17.19
C GLU A 239 -1.47 5.72 -16.41
N ASN A 240 -2.30 5.34 -15.42
CA ASN A 240 -2.96 6.32 -14.54
C ASN A 240 -1.97 7.14 -13.73
N ARG A 241 -0.92 6.50 -13.22
CA ARG A 241 0.16 7.21 -12.52
C ARG A 241 0.84 8.22 -13.43
N LEU A 242 1.10 7.86 -14.69
CA LEU A 242 1.68 8.77 -15.67
C LEU A 242 0.76 9.96 -15.96
N LEU A 243 -0.53 9.72 -16.17
CA LEU A 243 -1.53 10.80 -16.30
C LEU A 243 -1.55 11.72 -15.08
N LEU A 244 -1.52 11.13 -13.87
CA LEU A 244 -1.51 11.88 -12.62
C LEU A 244 -0.24 12.71 -12.44
N THR A 245 0.93 12.22 -12.87
CA THR A 245 2.19 13.00 -12.86
C THR A 245 2.05 14.25 -13.71
N HIS A 246 1.63 14.11 -14.98
CA HIS A 246 1.44 15.26 -15.87
C HIS A 246 0.37 16.22 -15.35
N LEU A 247 -0.72 15.70 -14.78
CA LEU A 247 -1.77 16.52 -14.17
C LEU A 247 -1.25 17.27 -12.94
N SER A 248 -0.42 16.63 -12.11
CA SER A 248 0.20 17.28 -10.95
C SER A 248 1.09 18.44 -11.36
N ASN A 249 1.82 18.32 -12.47
CA ASN A 249 2.65 19.41 -13.01
C ASN A 249 1.83 20.63 -13.49
N ILE A 250 0.56 20.41 -13.87
CA ILE A 250 -0.38 21.49 -14.24
C ILE A 250 -1.06 22.11 -13.00
N ILE A 251 -1.18 21.34 -11.92
CA ILE A 251 -1.79 21.78 -10.66
C ILE A 251 -0.78 22.58 -9.84
N TYR A 252 0.37 21.98 -9.55
CA TYR A 252 1.43 22.57 -8.73
C TYR A 252 2.32 23.51 -9.55
N LEU A 253 1.76 24.68 -9.89
CA LEU A 253 2.49 25.75 -10.54
C LEU A 253 3.28 26.60 -9.51
N PRO A 254 4.36 27.27 -9.93
CA PRO A 254 5.05 28.28 -9.10
C PRO A 254 4.08 29.36 -8.57
N GLN A 255 4.40 29.96 -7.42
CA GLN A 255 3.54 30.97 -6.77
C GLN A 255 3.32 32.23 -7.62
N ASP A 256 4.33 32.59 -8.41
CA ASP A 256 4.37 33.72 -9.33
C ASP A 256 3.97 33.36 -10.76
N ALA A 257 3.45 32.14 -10.98
CA ALA A 257 3.03 31.68 -12.30
C ALA A 257 1.91 32.55 -12.87
N MET A 258 2.20 33.18 -14.02
CA MET A 258 1.24 33.96 -14.79
C MET A 258 1.27 33.49 -16.25
N MET A 259 0.09 33.24 -16.82
CA MET A 259 -0.04 32.76 -18.20
C MET A 259 -1.21 33.43 -18.89
N VAL A 260 -1.02 33.82 -20.16
CA VAL A 260 -2.09 34.35 -21.00
C VAL A 260 -2.23 33.47 -22.23
N PHE A 261 -3.40 32.83 -22.34
CA PHE A 261 -3.79 32.03 -23.50
C PHE A 261 -4.47 32.90 -24.54
N THR A 262 -4.11 32.70 -25.81
CA THR A 262 -4.83 33.26 -26.97
C THR A 262 -6.21 32.61 -27.11
N ASP A 263 -7.14 33.25 -27.81
CA ASP A 263 -8.49 32.70 -27.97
C ASP A 263 -8.49 31.33 -28.67
N HIS A 264 -7.61 31.14 -29.66
CA HIS A 264 -7.40 29.84 -30.30
C HIS A 264 -6.86 28.77 -29.34
N GLU A 265 -5.97 29.14 -28.41
CA GLU A 265 -5.48 28.21 -27.38
C GLU A 265 -6.59 27.86 -26.38
N LYS A 266 -7.39 28.85 -25.96
CA LYS A 266 -8.52 28.63 -25.05
C LYS A 266 -9.54 27.67 -25.67
N GLU A 267 -9.95 27.91 -26.92
CA GLU A 267 -10.86 27.02 -27.65
C GLU A 267 -10.31 25.60 -27.77
N ALA A 268 -9.01 25.46 -28.06
CA ALA A 268 -8.36 24.16 -28.16
C ALA A 268 -8.31 23.43 -26.81
N ILE A 269 -7.98 24.12 -25.71
CA ILE A 269 -7.98 23.58 -24.35
C ILE A 269 -9.38 23.11 -23.96
N ILE A 270 -10.41 23.95 -24.17
CA ILE A 270 -11.81 23.61 -23.87
C ILE A 270 -12.22 22.36 -24.64
N SER A 271 -11.91 22.30 -25.94
CA SER A 271 -12.29 21.15 -26.77
C SER A 271 -11.61 19.87 -26.31
N ILE A 272 -10.30 19.91 -26.00
CA ILE A 272 -9.59 18.74 -25.45
C ILE A 272 -10.18 18.32 -24.09
N SER A 273 -10.42 19.28 -23.21
CA SER A 273 -11.00 19.06 -21.88
C SER A 273 -12.33 18.31 -21.95
N GLN A 274 -13.24 18.80 -22.79
CA GLN A 274 -14.55 18.17 -23.02
C GLN A 274 -14.42 16.75 -23.59
N ARG A 275 -13.47 16.51 -24.51
CA ARG A 275 -13.25 15.15 -25.05
C ARG A 275 -12.75 14.18 -24.00
N ILE A 276 -11.93 14.65 -23.05
CA ILE A 276 -11.40 13.84 -21.95
C ILE A 276 -12.50 13.54 -20.93
N ASP A 277 -13.29 14.54 -20.52
CA ASP A 277 -14.42 14.35 -19.60
C ASP A 277 -15.47 13.37 -20.15
N GLN A 278 -15.74 13.41 -21.46
CA GLN A 278 -16.67 12.51 -22.15
C GLN A 278 -16.22 11.04 -22.20
N ILE A 279 -14.95 10.72 -21.91
CA ILE A 279 -14.44 9.33 -21.93
C ILE A 279 -15.28 8.45 -21.01
N PHE A 280 -15.68 8.97 -19.85
CA PHE A 280 -16.46 8.19 -18.89
C PHE A 280 -17.83 7.76 -19.46
N GLN A 281 -18.47 8.61 -20.27
CA GLN A 281 -19.77 8.32 -20.88
C GLN A 281 -19.63 7.45 -22.15
N CYS A 282 -18.62 7.72 -22.97
CA CYS A 282 -18.44 7.05 -24.26
C CYS A 282 -17.68 5.72 -24.17
N GLY A 283 -16.96 5.48 -23.07
CA GLY A 283 -16.07 4.31 -22.91
C GLY A 283 -14.83 4.31 -23.82
N THR A 284 -14.65 5.36 -24.63
CA THR A 284 -13.54 5.53 -25.56
C THR A 284 -13.15 7.01 -25.68
N PHE A 285 -11.90 7.27 -26.07
CA PHE A 285 -11.42 8.62 -26.31
C PHE A 285 -11.63 9.03 -27.77
N LYS A 286 -12.41 10.09 -28.00
CA LYS A 286 -12.63 10.69 -29.33
C LYS A 286 -11.66 11.87 -29.52
N PRO A 287 -10.57 11.70 -30.28
CA PRO A 287 -9.51 12.70 -30.33
C PRO A 287 -9.88 13.94 -31.17
N GLU A 288 -9.63 15.13 -30.64
CA GLU A 288 -9.75 16.40 -31.37
C GLU A 288 -8.39 16.82 -31.96
N ARG A 289 -8.05 16.27 -33.13
CA ARG A 289 -6.72 16.49 -33.75
C ARG A 289 -6.44 17.94 -34.10
N LYS A 290 -7.46 18.72 -34.47
CA LYS A 290 -7.30 20.15 -34.81
C LYS A 290 -6.85 20.94 -33.58
N ALA A 291 -7.56 20.77 -32.45
CA ALA A 291 -7.20 21.40 -31.18
C ALA A 291 -5.77 21.04 -30.73
N ALA A 292 -5.40 19.76 -30.80
CA ALA A 292 -4.04 19.33 -30.45
C ALA A 292 -2.97 19.94 -31.37
N SER A 293 -3.25 20.10 -32.66
CA SER A 293 -2.35 20.77 -33.62
C SER A 293 -2.22 22.27 -33.34
N THR A 294 -3.32 22.95 -32.96
CA THR A 294 -3.30 24.36 -32.56
C THR A 294 -2.36 24.57 -31.37
N LEU A 295 -2.54 23.79 -30.31
CA LEU A 295 -1.66 23.85 -29.12
C LEU A 295 -0.22 23.49 -29.48
N LYS A 296 0.01 22.42 -30.25
CA LYS A 296 1.38 22.03 -30.66
C LYS A 296 2.08 23.14 -31.44
N ASN A 297 1.37 23.85 -32.30
CA ASN A 297 1.97 24.92 -33.10
C ASN A 297 2.21 26.19 -32.27
N SER A 298 1.45 26.44 -31.20
CA SER A 298 1.66 27.61 -30.35
C SER A 298 2.95 27.51 -29.50
N VAL A 299 3.42 26.29 -29.20
CA VAL A 299 4.67 26.05 -28.46
C VAL A 299 5.93 25.90 -29.30
N LYS A 300 5.83 25.75 -30.64
CA LYS A 300 6.99 25.46 -31.51
C LYS A 300 8.03 26.58 -31.61
N CYS A 301 7.66 27.82 -31.30
CA CYS A 301 8.49 29.00 -31.58
C CYS A 301 8.91 29.77 -30.31
N LEU A 302 8.87 29.12 -29.14
CA LEU A 302 9.17 29.77 -27.86
C LEU A 302 10.63 29.55 -27.47
N ASN A 303 11.38 30.63 -27.28
CA ASN A 303 12.80 30.59 -26.89
C ASN A 303 12.97 30.09 -25.44
N GLU A 304 14.09 29.43 -25.14
CA GLU A 304 14.37 28.72 -23.87
C GLU A 304 14.35 29.60 -22.59
N PHE A 305 14.35 30.93 -22.72
CA PHE A 305 14.39 31.89 -21.61
C PHE A 305 13.31 32.98 -21.68
N ASP A 306 12.21 32.72 -22.39
CA ASP A 306 11.16 33.71 -22.61
C ASP A 306 10.15 33.76 -21.45
N THR A 307 9.51 34.92 -21.27
CA THR A 307 8.45 35.18 -20.29
C THR A 307 7.28 34.17 -20.33
N ASN A 308 7.15 33.42 -21.42
CA ASN A 308 6.08 32.45 -21.65
C ASN A 308 6.45 30.99 -21.30
N GLN A 309 7.61 30.72 -20.69
CA GLN A 309 8.09 29.35 -20.44
C GLN A 309 7.08 28.48 -19.66
N ILE A 310 6.44 29.04 -18.63
CA ILE A 310 5.43 28.33 -17.81
C ILE A 310 4.21 27.95 -18.67
N LYS A 311 3.78 28.85 -19.56
CA LYS A 311 2.70 28.58 -20.51
C LYS A 311 3.06 27.43 -21.44
N SER A 312 4.28 27.45 -22.00
CA SER A 312 4.78 26.40 -22.86
C SER A 312 4.74 25.04 -22.18
N HIS A 313 5.30 24.98 -20.96
CA HIS A 313 5.32 23.78 -20.15
C HIS A 313 3.91 23.24 -19.91
N THR A 314 2.99 24.10 -19.50
CA THR A 314 1.59 23.74 -19.26
C THR A 314 0.92 23.17 -20.50
N ILE A 315 1.14 23.77 -21.68
CA ILE A 315 0.61 23.26 -22.95
C ILE A 315 1.23 21.90 -23.30
N TYR A 316 2.53 21.70 -23.07
CA TYR A 316 3.17 20.41 -23.27
C TYR A 316 2.59 19.31 -22.37
N GLU A 317 2.33 19.61 -21.10
CA GLU A 317 1.70 18.66 -20.17
C GLU A 317 0.29 18.26 -20.62
N ILE A 318 -0.51 19.22 -21.10
CA ILE A 318 -1.83 18.95 -21.70
C ILE A 318 -1.70 18.02 -22.92
N LEU A 319 -0.73 18.27 -23.80
CA LEU A 319 -0.48 17.45 -24.99
C LEU A 319 0.04 16.05 -24.64
N LEU A 320 0.82 15.89 -23.58
CA LEU A 320 1.29 14.59 -23.07
C LEU A 320 0.12 13.76 -22.54
N ILE A 321 -0.76 14.35 -21.73
CA ILE A 321 -2.00 13.70 -21.27
C ILE A 321 -2.84 13.26 -22.47
N TYR A 322 -3.07 14.16 -23.43
CA TYR A 322 -3.79 13.86 -24.66
C TYR A 322 -3.16 12.69 -25.45
N ARG A 323 -1.82 12.65 -25.53
CA ARG A 323 -1.07 11.58 -26.22
C ARG A 323 -1.18 10.24 -25.50
N ILE A 324 -1.12 10.22 -24.17
CA ILE A 324 -1.27 8.99 -23.37
C ILE A 324 -2.67 8.40 -23.61
N LEU A 325 -3.72 9.23 -23.57
CA LEU A 325 -5.09 8.80 -23.82
C LEU A 325 -5.28 8.29 -25.25
N LEU A 326 -4.66 8.93 -26.24
CA LEU A 326 -4.63 8.43 -27.62
C LEU A 326 -4.04 7.02 -27.74
N LEU A 327 -2.96 6.72 -27.00
CA LEU A 327 -2.32 5.40 -27.03
C LEU A 327 -3.15 4.36 -26.27
N ARG A 328 -3.72 4.73 -25.12
CA ARG A 328 -4.59 3.88 -24.29
C ARG A 328 -5.81 3.37 -25.06
N TYR A 329 -6.49 4.25 -25.79
CA TYR A 329 -7.73 3.93 -26.51
C TYR A 329 -7.50 3.65 -28.01
N ARG A 330 -6.27 3.38 -28.42
CA ARG A 330 -5.98 2.99 -29.80
C ARG A 330 -6.68 1.67 -30.09
N VAL A 331 -7.65 1.70 -31.02
CA VAL A 331 -8.25 0.47 -31.57
C VAL A 331 -7.10 -0.37 -32.12
N LYS A 332 -6.89 -1.55 -31.54
CA LYS A 332 -5.89 -2.52 -31.99
C LYS A 332 -6.40 -3.28 -33.21
#